data_AF-A0A536YTI1-F1
#
_entry.id   AF-A0A536YTI1-F1
#
_cell.length_a   1.000
_cell.length_b   1.000
_cell.length_c   1.000
_cell.angle_alpha   90.00
_cell.angle_beta   90.00
_cell.angle_gamma   90.00
#
_symmetry.space_group_name_H-M   'P 1'
#
loop_
_entity.id
_entity.type
_entity.pdbx_description
1 polymer ?
#
loop_
_entity_poly.entity_id
_entity_poly.type
_entity_poly.pdbx_seq_one_letter_code
_entity_poly.pdbx_strand_id
1 'polypeptide(L)'
;MDAFIHQVLSGLATGGIYASLALALVMIYQVTRLVNFAQGEMAMFSTYIAWSLINAGMGYWPAFLLTVLFALALGVVIERVVIRPVENAPVLAIVVIFIALLVILNSATGWI
;
A
#
# COMPACT_ATOMS: atom_id res chain seq x y z
N MET A 1 9.42 -15.50 30.26
CA MET A 1 9.82 -16.01 28.93
C MET A 1 8.85 -15.53 27.85
N ASP A 2 7.55 -15.58 28.13
CA ASP A 2 6.50 -15.21 27.17
C ASP A 2 6.62 -13.78 26.61
N ALA A 3 6.90 -12.79 27.46
CA ALA A 3 7.09 -11.40 27.01
C ALA A 3 8.28 -11.25 26.03
N PHE A 4 9.36 -11.99 26.25
CA PHE A 4 10.52 -11.98 25.35
C PHE A 4 10.14 -12.59 23.98
N ILE A 5 9.48 -13.75 23.98
CA ILE A 5 9.02 -14.41 22.74
C ILE A 5 8.04 -13.50 21.99
N HIS A 6 7.08 -12.89 22.69
CA HIS A 6 6.11 -11.97 22.09
C HIS A 6 6.80 -10.76 21.46
N GLN A 7 7.78 -10.15 22.14
CA GLN A 7 8.52 -9.01 21.61
C GLN A 7 9.34 -9.38 20.36
N VAL A 8 9.97 -10.56 20.36
CA VAL A 8 10.71 -11.07 19.19
C VAL A 8 9.77 -11.31 18.02
N LEU A 9 8.62 -11.96 18.23
CA LEU A 9 7.64 -12.21 17.18
C LEU A 9 7.03 -10.91 16.65
N SER A 10 6.72 -9.95 17.53
CA SER A 10 6.22 -8.63 17.15
C SER A 10 7.25 -7.83 16.35
N GLY A 11 8.52 -7.89 16.75
CA GLY A 11 9.64 -7.29 16.01
C GLY A 11 9.83 -7.91 14.63
N LEU A 12 9.77 -9.24 14.52
CA LEU A 12 9.83 -9.95 13.23
C LEU A 12 8.64 -9.63 12.33
N ALA A 13 7.43 -9.56 12.88
CA ALA A 13 6.23 -9.18 12.13
C ALA A 13 6.35 -7.75 11.58
N THR A 14 6.72 -6.80 12.44
CA THR A 14 6.90 -5.39 12.07
C THR A 14 8.02 -5.21 11.04
N GLY A 15 9.16 -5.88 11.26
CA GLY A 15 10.29 -5.88 10.34
C GLY A 15 9.92 -6.51 8.99
N GLY A 16 9.13 -7.58 8.98
CA GLY A 16 8.60 -8.21 7.76
C GLY A 16 7.70 -7.29 6.95
N ILE A 17 6.86 -6.48 7.61
CA ILE A 17 6.03 -5.47 6.94
C ILE A 17 6.92 -4.43 6.25
N TYR A 18 7.89 -3.86 6.96
CA TYR A 18 8.79 -2.85 6.39
C TYR A 18 9.68 -3.43 5.28
N ALA A 19 10.19 -4.65 5.45
CA ALA A 19 10.96 -5.35 4.43
C ALA A 19 10.13 -5.61 3.16
N SER A 20 8.87 -6.01 3.31
CA SER A 20 7.95 -6.23 2.19
C SER A 20 7.63 -4.93 1.46
N LEU A 21 7.41 -3.83 2.21
CA LEU A 21 7.16 -2.50 1.63
C LEU A 21 8.40 -1.99 0.87
N ALA A 22 9.59 -2.15 1.45
CA ALA A 22 10.85 -1.83 0.80
C ALA A 22 11.07 -2.65 -0.48
N LEU A 23 10.79 -3.97 -0.43
CA LEU A 23 10.88 -4.84 -1.60
C LEU A 23 9.93 -4.37 -2.72
N ALA A 24 8.68 -4.02 -2.39
CA ALA A 24 7.72 -3.51 -3.35
C ALA A 24 8.20 -2.21 -4.01
N LEU A 25 8.69 -1.25 -3.21
CA LEU A 25 9.29 0.00 -3.71
C LEU A 25 10.47 -0.27 -4.64
N VAL A 26 11.39 -1.17 -4.26
CA VAL A 26 12.56 -1.52 -5.07
C VAL A 26 12.16 -2.21 -6.37
N MET A 27 11.20 -3.13 -6.35
CA MET A 27 10.72 -3.80 -7.56
C MET A 27 10.12 -2.81 -8.57
N ILE A 28 9.29 -1.87 -8.10
CA ILE A 28 8.71 -0.84 -8.96
C ILE A 28 9.81 0.07 -9.51
N TYR A 29 10.73 0.51 -8.65
CA TYR A 29 11.83 1.38 -9.06
C TYR A 29 12.77 0.71 -10.07
N GLN A 30 13.04 -0.58 -9.93
CA GLN A 30 13.93 -1.30 -10.85
C GLN A 30 13.38 -1.39 -12.27
N VAL A 31 12.05 -1.46 -12.42
CA VAL A 31 11.38 -1.54 -13.72
C VAL A 31 11.13 -0.14 -14.30
N THR A 32 10.72 0.83 -13.47
CA THR A 32 10.28 2.15 -13.92
C THR A 32 11.37 3.23 -13.87
N ARG A 33 12.43 3.03 -13.07
CA ARG A 33 13.41 4.06 -12.66
C ARG A 33 12.78 5.26 -11.94
N LEU A 34 11.56 5.11 -11.44
CA LEU A 34 10.80 6.15 -10.77
C LEU A 34 10.40 5.68 -9.37
N VAL A 35 10.56 6.54 -8.38
CA VAL A 35 10.15 6.25 -7.01
C VAL A 35 8.67 6.55 -6.89
N ASN A 36 7.86 5.51 -6.64
CA ASN A 36 6.44 5.69 -6.36
C ASN A 36 6.25 6.17 -4.91
N PHE A 37 6.13 7.49 -4.72
CA PHE A 37 5.87 8.10 -3.42
C PHE A 37 4.52 7.69 -2.82
N ALA A 38 3.55 7.26 -3.63
CA ALA A 38 2.23 6.84 -3.15
C ALA A 38 2.21 5.43 -2.55
N GLN A 39 3.27 4.64 -2.70
CA GLN A 39 3.27 3.22 -2.30
C GLN A 39 2.96 3.02 -0.80
N GLY A 40 3.47 3.91 0.06
CA GLY A 40 3.18 3.89 1.49
C GLY A 40 1.69 4.11 1.78
N GLU A 41 1.10 5.12 1.14
CA GLU A 41 -0.32 5.42 1.29
C GLU A 41 -1.21 4.32 0.69
N MET A 42 -0.80 3.67 -0.41
CA MET A 42 -1.52 2.51 -0.96
C MET A 42 -1.58 1.35 0.05
N ALA A 43 -0.47 1.09 0.77
CA ALA A 43 -0.42 0.08 1.81
C ALA A 43 -1.23 0.49 3.05
N MET A 44 -1.13 1.75 3.49
CA MET A 44 -1.91 2.29 4.60
C MET A 44 -3.41 2.21 4.30
N PHE A 45 -3.85 2.69 3.15
CA PHE A 45 -5.26 2.70 2.76
C PHE A 45 -5.84 1.28 2.72
N SER A 46 -5.11 0.33 2.13
CA SER A 46 -5.50 -1.09 2.13
C SER A 46 -5.62 -1.63 3.56
N THR A 47 -4.71 -1.25 4.46
CA THR A 47 -4.77 -1.65 5.87
C THR A 47 -5.99 -1.07 6.59
N TYR A 48 -6.37 0.18 6.30
CA TYR A 48 -7.59 0.81 6.82
C TYR A 48 -8.87 0.11 6.33
N ILE A 49 -8.90 -0.37 5.08
CA ILE A 49 -10.01 -1.21 4.59
C ILE A 49 -10.13 -2.49 5.41
N ALA A 50 -9.03 -3.21 5.64
CA ALA A 50 -9.02 -4.39 6.51
C ALA A 50 -9.54 -4.07 7.92
N TRP A 51 -9.06 -2.98 8.50
CA TRP A 51 -9.47 -2.53 9.83
C TRP A 51 -10.97 -2.18 9.89
N SER A 52 -11.49 -1.45 8.90
CA SER A 52 -12.90 -1.08 8.79
C SER A 52 -13.81 -2.31 8.66
N LEU A 53 -13.43 -3.30 7.83
CA LEU A 53 -14.15 -4.56 7.69
C LEU A 53 -14.21 -5.33 9.02
N ILE A 54 -13.09 -5.41 9.73
CA ILE A 54 -13.02 -6.08 11.04
C ILE A 54 -13.89 -5.35 12.07
N ASN A 55 -13.84 -4.01 12.10
CA ASN A 55 -14.70 -3.21 12.98
C ASN A 55 -16.19 -3.35 12.67
N ALA A 56 -16.55 -3.60 11.40
CA ALA A 56 -17.91 -3.91 10.99
C ALA A 56 -18.38 -5.32 11.42
N GLY A 57 -17.56 -6.06 12.18
CA GLY A 57 -17.86 -7.40 12.69
C GLY A 57 -17.44 -8.54 11.77
N MET A 58 -16.73 -8.25 10.67
CA MET A 58 -16.20 -9.30 9.81
C MET A 58 -15.05 -10.04 10.50
N GLY A 59 -15.03 -11.37 10.40
CA GLY A 59 -13.90 -12.16 10.86
C GLY A 59 -12.61 -11.81 10.11
N TYR A 60 -11.46 -12.06 10.75
CA TYR A 60 -10.14 -11.73 10.20
C TYR A 60 -9.89 -12.33 8.81
N TRP A 61 -10.18 -13.62 8.62
CA TRP A 61 -9.85 -14.32 7.36
C TRP A 61 -10.65 -13.79 6.16
N PRO A 62 -11.98 -13.60 6.23
CA PRO A 62 -12.72 -12.93 5.16
C PRO A 62 -12.25 -11.49 4.90
N ALA A 63 -12.00 -10.71 5.96
CA ALA A 63 -11.52 -9.33 5.83
C ALA A 63 -10.15 -9.27 5.15
N PHE A 64 -9.24 -10.18 5.50
CA PHE A 64 -7.93 -10.34 4.87
C PHE A 64 -8.06 -10.63 3.37
N LEU A 65 -8.85 -11.62 2.98
CA LEU A 65 -9.03 -11.98 1.57
C LEU A 65 -9.62 -10.83 0.75
N LEU A 66 -10.66 -10.17 1.27
CA LEU A 66 -11.26 -9.01 0.62
C LEU A 66 -10.27 -7.85 0.48
N THR A 67 -9.44 -7.63 1.49
CA THR A 67 -8.42 -6.57 1.47
C THR A 67 -7.33 -6.87 0.45
N VAL A 68 -6.89 -8.12 0.32
CA VAL A 68 -5.92 -8.52 -0.72
C VAL A 68 -6.51 -8.31 -2.12
N LEU A 69 -7.76 -8.70 -2.35
CA LEU A 69 -8.45 -8.46 -3.62
C LEU A 69 -8.60 -6.95 -3.90
N PHE A 70 -8.94 -6.17 -2.89
CA PHE A 70 -9.03 -4.72 -2.97
C PHE A 70 -7.68 -4.09 -3.32
N ALA A 71 -6.60 -4.46 -2.63
CA ALA A 71 -5.26 -3.92 -2.87
C ALA A 71 -4.77 -4.24 -4.29
N LEU A 72 -5.05 -5.47 -4.77
CA LEU A 72 -4.77 -5.87 -6.16
C LEU A 72 -5.57 -5.01 -7.14
N ALA A 73 -6.89 -4.87 -6.93
CA ALA A 73 -7.74 -4.07 -7.80
C ALA A 73 -7.29 -2.60 -7.83
N LEU A 74 -6.97 -2.03 -6.67
CA LEU A 74 -6.48 -0.66 -6.53
C LEU A 74 -5.17 -0.45 -7.31
N GLY A 75 -4.22 -1.39 -7.19
CA GLY A 75 -2.97 -1.36 -7.95
C GLY A 75 -3.20 -1.41 -9.47
N VAL A 76 -4.08 -2.30 -9.93
CA VAL A 76 -4.44 -2.42 -11.37
C VAL A 76 -5.14 -1.15 -11.87
N VAL A 77 -6.04 -0.56 -11.09
CA VAL A 77 -6.73 0.67 -11.47
C VAL A 77 -5.75 1.84 -11.56
N ILE A 78 -4.85 2.00 -10.59
CA ILE A 78 -3.83 3.07 -10.61
C ILE A 78 -2.89 2.88 -11.81
N GLU A 79 -2.43 1.65 -12.07
CA GLU A 79 -1.59 1.35 -13.23
C GLU A 79 -2.29 1.72 -14.53
N ARG A 80 -3.51 1.24 -14.77
CA ARG A 80 -4.21 1.46 -16.05
C ARG A 80 -4.71 2.88 -16.26
N VAL A 81 -5.21 3.54 -15.22
CA VAL A 81 -5.91 4.82 -15.33
C VAL A 81 -4.97 6.00 -15.11
N VAL A 82 -3.94 5.84 -14.27
CA VAL A 82 -3.07 6.95 -13.89
C VAL A 82 -1.68 6.83 -14.51
N ILE A 83 -1.05 5.66 -14.40
CA ILE A 83 0.35 5.49 -14.81
C ILE A 83 0.47 5.27 -16.33
N ARG A 84 -0.28 4.31 -16.88
CA ARG A 84 -0.18 3.93 -18.29
C ARG A 84 -0.43 5.08 -19.28
N PRO A 85 -1.36 6.03 -19.04
CA PRO A 85 -1.56 7.16 -19.96
C PRO A 85 -0.41 8.18 -19.96
N VAL A 86 0.38 8.24 -18.88
CA VAL A 86 1.44 9.25 -18.69
C VAL A 86 2.84 8.66 -18.73
N GLU A 87 3.00 7.42 -19.17
CA GLU A 87 4.28 6.70 -19.20
C GLU A 87 5.35 7.42 -20.04
N ASN A 88 4.94 8.14 -21.09
CA ASN A 88 5.85 8.93 -21.94
C ASN A 88 6.05 10.38 -21.46
N ALA A 89 5.47 10.76 -20.32
CA ALA A 89 5.59 12.11 -19.78
C ALA A 89 6.99 12.34 -19.18
N PRO A 90 7.42 13.61 -19.02
CA PRO A 90 8.67 13.91 -18.32
C PRO A 90 8.67 13.33 -16.90
N VAL A 91 9.84 12.89 -16.43
CA VAL A 91 10.05 12.30 -15.08
C VAL A 91 9.41 13.15 -13.98
N LEU A 92 9.57 14.47 -14.04
CA LEU A 92 9.00 15.40 -13.07
C LEU A 92 7.46 15.31 -13.01
N ALA A 93 6.79 15.16 -14.16
CA ALA A 93 5.33 15.04 -14.21
C ALA A 93 4.86 13.75 -13.52
N ILE A 94 5.56 12.64 -13.73
CA ILE A 94 5.22 11.36 -13.09
C ILE A 94 5.44 11.42 -11.58
N VAL A 95 6.50 12.08 -11.12
CA VAL A 95 6.74 12.31 -9.68
C VAL A 95 5.61 13.13 -9.06
N VAL A 96 5.17 14.21 -9.71
CA VAL A 96 4.05 15.04 -9.25
C VAL A 96 2.76 14.21 -9.17
N ILE A 97 2.51 13.32 -10.12
CA ILE A 97 1.36 12.41 -10.10
C ILE A 97 1.43 11.45 -8.91
N PHE A 98 2.60 10.88 -8.58
CA PHE A 98 2.74 10.05 -7.37
C PHE A 98 2.51 10.84 -6.09
N ILE A 99 2.95 12.09 -6.01
CA ILE A 99 2.66 12.96 -4.86
C ILE A 99 1.16 13.28 -4.78
N ALA A 100 0.51 13.53 -5.92
CA ALA A 100 -0.94 13.74 -5.96
C ALA A 100 -1.70 12.47 -5.49
N LEU A 101 -1.30 11.29 -5.95
CA LEU A 101 -1.85 10.01 -5.51
C LEU A 101 -1.67 9.80 -4.01
N LEU A 102 -0.50 10.12 -3.47
CA LEU A 102 -0.23 10.09 -2.02
C LEU A 102 -1.28 10.93 -1.28
N VAL A 103 -1.47 12.20 -1.66
CA VAL A 103 -2.41 13.11 -0.99
C VAL A 103 -3.87 12.64 -1.15
N ILE A 104 -4.25 12.15 -2.32
CA ILE A 104 -5.59 11.63 -2.58
C ILE A 104 -5.89 10.42 -1.70
N LEU A 105 -4.99 9.44 -1.64
CA LEU A 105 -5.16 8.24 -0.82
C LEU A 105 -5.17 8.58 0.67
N ASN A 106 -4.30 9.49 1.11
CA ASN A 106 -4.28 9.96 2.48
C ASN A 106 -5.62 10.62 2.86
N SER A 107 -6.12 11.51 2.00
CA SER A 107 -7.41 12.18 2.20
C SER A 107 -8.56 11.20 2.20
N ALA A 108 -8.57 10.22 1.29
CA ALA A 108 -9.61 9.19 1.22
C ALA A 108 -9.62 8.28 2.45
N THR A 109 -8.45 8.02 3.04
CA THR A 109 -8.33 7.24 4.28
C THR A 109 -9.05 7.93 5.44
N GLY A 110 -9.03 9.27 5.51
CA GLY A 110 -9.72 10.02 6.55
C GLY A 110 -11.26 9.91 6.55
N TRP A 111 -11.85 9.30 5.52
CA TRP A 111 -13.30 9.13 5.37
C TRP A 111 -13.78 7.74 5.80
N ILE A 112 -12.87 6.82 6.13
CA ILE A 112 -13.11 5.41 6.47
C ILE A 112 -12.66 5.17 7.92
#